data_AF-A0A3C0G3K3-F1
#
_entry.id   AF-A0A3C0G3K3-F1
#
_cell.length_a   1.000
_cell.length_b   1.000
_cell.length_c   1.000
_cell.angle_alpha   90.00
_cell.angle_beta   90.00
_cell.angle_gamma   90.00
#
_symmetry.space_group_name_H-M   'P 1'
#
loop_
_entity.id
_entity.type
_entity.pdbx_description
1 polymer ?
#
loop_
_entity_poly.entity_id
_entity_poly.type
_entity_poly.pdbx_seq_one_letter_code
_entity_poly.pdbx_strand_id
1 'polypeptide(L)'
;MAEKIKINEYGDCTFTEQDAIDLLYNNPEFDISKLFFNDIGKYTSSLKELGLDLPTINTLPSRDSLSEFDNKNINDWHMPEKYYQINVLQWLLDKCQNDEEKMRVQTEYALFEKKKFVRVLQFLIYFVDTLRANNVVWGVGRGSSVASFCLFLIGVHKINPLLYNLDITEFLR
;
A
#
# COMPACT_ATOMS: atom_id res chain seq x y z
N MET A 1 15.29 8.61 -24.66
CA MET A 1 14.05 8.44 -23.86
C MET A 1 14.38 7.35 -22.86
N ALA A 2 14.46 7.67 -21.57
CA ALA A 2 14.85 6.69 -20.54
C ALA A 2 13.92 5.49 -20.61
N GLU A 3 14.48 4.28 -20.79
CA GLU A 3 13.73 3.06 -20.62
C GLU A 3 13.17 3.07 -19.19
N LYS A 4 11.84 2.96 -19.07
CA LYS A 4 11.17 3.02 -17.79
C LYS A 4 11.69 1.86 -16.92
N ILE A 5 12.17 2.20 -15.71
CA ILE A 5 12.45 1.24 -14.64
C ILE A 5 11.34 0.19 -14.63
N LYS A 6 11.71 -1.08 -14.79
CA LYS A 6 10.73 -2.17 -14.84
C LYS A 6 10.37 -2.56 -13.42
N ILE A 7 9.11 -2.35 -13.07
CA ILE A 7 8.54 -2.72 -11.78
C ILE A 7 7.87 -4.09 -11.93
N ASN A 8 8.21 -5.05 -11.07
CA ASN A 8 7.58 -6.37 -11.06
C ASN A 8 6.23 -6.34 -10.32
N GLU A 9 5.50 -7.45 -10.34
CA GLU A 9 4.19 -7.58 -9.67
C GLU A 9 4.26 -7.47 -8.13
N TYR A 10 5.46 -7.62 -7.56
CA TYR A 10 5.74 -7.45 -6.13
C TYR A 10 6.14 -6.01 -5.76
N GLY A 11 6.23 -5.10 -6.73
CA GLY A 11 6.65 -3.71 -6.54
C GLY A 11 8.17 -3.49 -6.55
N ASP A 12 8.98 -4.51 -6.82
CA ASP A 12 10.43 -4.36 -6.95
C ASP A 12 10.81 -3.70 -8.27
N CYS A 13 11.76 -2.77 -8.19
CA CYS A 13 12.35 -2.12 -9.35
C CYS A 13 13.56 -2.91 -9.83
N THR A 14 13.55 -3.31 -11.09
CA THR A 14 14.71 -3.89 -11.79
C THR A 14 15.38 -2.84 -12.65
N PHE A 15 16.72 -2.82 -12.59
CA PHE A 15 17.57 -1.87 -13.29
C PHE A 15 18.42 -2.57 -14.34
N THR A 16 18.70 -1.87 -15.43
CA THR A 16 19.67 -2.29 -16.43
C THR A 16 21.06 -1.74 -16.12
N GLU A 17 22.09 -2.28 -16.78
CA GLU A 17 23.46 -1.76 -16.68
C GLU A 17 23.53 -0.27 -17.09
N GLN A 18 22.79 0.11 -18.14
CA GLN A 18 22.74 1.49 -18.61
C GLN A 18 22.10 2.43 -17.57
N ASP A 19 21.04 1.99 -16.89
CA ASP A 19 20.39 2.79 -15.84
C ASP A 19 21.33 3.05 -14.66
N ALA A 20 22.12 2.04 -14.27
CA ALA A 20 23.10 2.18 -13.19
C ALA A 20 24.25 3.12 -13.58
N ILE A 21 24.71 3.05 -14.84
CA ILE A 21 25.70 3.98 -15.37
C ILE A 21 25.14 5.40 -15.35
N ASP A 22 23.95 5.62 -15.90
CA ASP A 22 23.30 6.94 -15.93
C ASP A 22 23.08 7.50 -14.51
N LEU A 23 22.75 6.64 -13.53
CA LEU A 23 22.66 7.02 -12.11
C LEU A 23 24.01 7.46 -11.54
N LEU A 24 25.09 6.73 -11.82
CA LEU A 24 26.44 7.07 -11.38
C LEU A 24 26.96 8.36 -12.04
N TYR A 25 26.64 8.60 -13.31
CA TYR A 25 26.99 9.85 -13.99
C TYR A 25 26.28 11.07 -13.37
N ASN A 26 25.05 10.90 -12.88
CA ASN A 26 24.30 11.95 -12.20
C ASN A 26 24.68 12.09 -10.71
N ASN A 27 25.03 10.99 -10.05
CA ASN A 27 25.43 10.95 -8.64
C ASN A 27 26.56 9.91 -8.44
N PRO A 28 27.83 10.34 -8.49
CA PRO A 28 28.99 9.44 -8.40
C PRO A 28 29.13 8.69 -7.09
N GLU A 29 28.58 9.23 -6.00
CA GLU A 29 28.60 8.63 -4.65
C GLU A 29 27.41 7.68 -4.42
N PHE A 30 26.63 7.38 -5.47
CA PHE A 30 25.47 6.51 -5.34
C PHE A 30 25.88 5.06 -5.08
N ASP A 31 25.30 4.49 -4.02
CA ASP A 31 25.53 3.11 -3.62
C ASP A 31 24.75 2.13 -4.51
N ILE A 32 25.43 1.57 -5.51
CA ILE A 32 24.88 0.61 -6.48
C ILE A 32 24.45 -0.72 -5.85
N SER A 33 24.85 -1.04 -4.62
CA SER A 33 24.44 -2.28 -3.94
C SER A 33 22.93 -2.33 -3.65
N LYS A 34 22.28 -1.16 -3.66
CA LYS A 34 20.84 -0.99 -3.44
C LYS A 34 20.00 -1.26 -4.69
N LEU A 35 20.63 -1.45 -5.85
CA LEU A 35 19.94 -1.72 -7.11
C LEU A 35 19.80 -3.23 -7.31
N PHE A 36 18.65 -3.63 -7.86
CA PHE A 36 18.41 -5.01 -8.26
C PHE A 36 18.59 -5.18 -9.76
N PHE A 37 19.43 -6.13 -10.15
CA PHE A 37 19.73 -6.45 -11.54
C PHE A 37 19.20 -7.84 -11.91
N ASN A 38 18.97 -8.07 -13.20
CA ASN A 38 18.53 -9.38 -13.71
C ASN A 38 19.70 -10.37 -13.83
N ASP A 39 20.89 -9.88 -14.19
CA ASP A 39 22.11 -10.69 -14.31
C ASP A 39 23.27 -9.98 -13.61
N ILE A 40 23.92 -10.69 -12.69
CA ILE A 40 25.09 -10.23 -11.92
C ILE A 40 26.35 -11.05 -12.21
N GLY A 41 26.24 -12.07 -13.07
CA GLY A 41 27.28 -13.09 -13.25
C GLY A 41 28.58 -12.50 -13.78
N LYS A 42 28.49 -11.65 -14.82
CA LYS A 42 29.66 -10.99 -15.42
C LYS A 42 30.37 -10.08 -14.42
N TYR A 43 29.61 -9.21 -13.75
CA TYR A 43 30.14 -8.28 -12.75
C TYR A 43 30.87 -9.01 -11.62
N THR A 44 30.22 -10.02 -11.02
CA THR A 44 30.79 -10.78 -9.91
C THR A 44 32.06 -11.55 -10.32
N SER A 45 32.09 -12.08 -11.55
CA SER A 45 33.25 -12.81 -12.07
C SER A 45 34.43 -11.86 -12.30
N SER A 46 34.19 -10.71 -12.90
CA SER A 46 35.22 -9.68 -13.11
C SER A 46 35.78 -9.11 -11.81
N LEU A 47 34.96 -8.94 -10.77
CA LEU A 47 35.45 -8.53 -9.45
C LEU A 47 36.42 -9.56 -8.85
N LYS A 48 36.09 -10.86 -8.96
CA LYS A 48 36.94 -11.95 -8.47
C LYS A 48 38.25 -12.07 -9.24
N GLU A 49 38.21 -11.92 -10.57
CA GLU A 49 39.40 -11.99 -11.42
C GLU A 49 40.35 -10.82 -11.20
N LEU A 50 39.81 -9.61 -11.03
CA LEU A 50 40.60 -8.38 -10.88
C LEU A 50 41.01 -8.08 -9.43
N GLY A 51 40.43 -8.78 -8.45
CA GLY A 51 40.70 -8.55 -7.03
C GLY A 51 40.25 -7.18 -6.54
N LEU A 52 39.21 -6.60 -7.14
CA LEU A 52 38.70 -5.27 -6.82
C LEU A 52 37.72 -5.32 -5.65
N ASP A 53 37.90 -4.40 -4.70
CA ASP A 53 36.99 -4.21 -3.56
C ASP A 53 35.90 -3.18 -3.91
N LEU A 54 34.95 -3.60 -4.74
CA LEU A 54 33.78 -2.79 -5.14
C LEU A 54 32.50 -3.39 -4.55
N PRO A 55 31.44 -2.56 -4.35
CA PRO A 55 30.20 -3.01 -3.76
C PRO A 55 29.56 -4.16 -4.54
N THR A 56 29.12 -5.19 -3.81
CA THR A 56 28.42 -6.33 -4.40
C THR A 56 27.02 -5.91 -4.82
N ILE A 57 26.66 -6.20 -6.08
CA ILE A 57 25.31 -5.96 -6.61
C ILE A 57 24.42 -7.19 -6.37
N ASN A 58 23.10 -6.95 -6.26
CA ASN A 58 22.14 -7.97 -5.89
C ASN A 58 21.17 -8.29 -7.03
N THR A 59 20.73 -9.55 -7.10
CA THR A 59 19.56 -9.91 -7.90
C THR A 59 18.30 -9.72 -7.10
N LEU A 60 17.15 -9.73 -7.79
CA LEU A 60 15.84 -9.75 -7.13
C LEU A 60 15.80 -10.86 -6.06
N PRO A 61 15.23 -10.58 -4.87
CA PRO A 61 15.03 -11.61 -3.86
C PRO A 61 14.05 -12.66 -4.39
N SER A 62 14.31 -13.93 -4.05
CA SER A 62 13.31 -14.98 -4.27
C SER A 62 12.11 -14.69 -3.37
N ARG A 63 10.95 -14.44 -3.98
CA ARG A 63 9.69 -14.22 -3.27
C ARG A 63 8.81 -15.46 -3.37
N ASP A 64 7.95 -15.61 -2.36
CA ASP A 64 6.86 -16.58 -2.37
C ASP A 64 5.86 -16.24 -3.50
N SER A 65 4.85 -17.09 -3.71
CA SER A 65 3.82 -16.79 -4.72
C SER A 65 3.13 -15.45 -4.43
N LEU A 66 2.67 -14.74 -5.47
CA LEU A 66 1.96 -13.46 -5.33
C LEU A 66 0.84 -13.52 -4.28
N SER A 67 0.06 -14.59 -4.29
CA SER A 67 -1.04 -14.80 -3.33
C SER A 67 -0.52 -14.89 -1.89
N GLU A 68 0.56 -15.62 -1.64
CA GLU A 68 1.15 -15.75 -0.30
C GLU A 68 1.77 -14.43 0.16
N PHE A 69 2.47 -13.74 -0.74
CA PHE A 69 3.04 -12.42 -0.50
C PHE A 69 1.96 -11.40 -0.11
N ASP A 70 0.88 -11.32 -0.90
CA ASP A 70 -0.24 -10.41 -0.64
C ASP A 70 -0.94 -10.76 0.68
N ASN A 71 -1.23 -12.04 0.92
CA ASN A 71 -1.85 -12.46 2.18
C ASN A 71 -1.00 -12.14 3.39
N LYS A 72 0.33 -12.30 3.31
CA LYS A 72 1.24 -11.95 4.41
C LYS A 72 1.18 -10.45 4.70
N ASN A 73 1.30 -9.62 3.67
CA ASN A 73 1.27 -8.15 3.82
C ASN A 73 -0.09 -7.63 4.27
N ILE A 74 -1.19 -8.20 3.76
CA ILE A 74 -2.54 -7.83 4.16
C ILE A 74 -2.78 -8.17 5.63
N ASN A 75 -2.18 -9.23 6.16
CA ASN A 75 -2.40 -9.65 7.54
C ASN A 75 -1.50 -8.95 8.55
N ASP A 76 -0.33 -8.47 8.13
CA ASP A 76 0.72 -7.86 8.96
C ASP A 76 0.86 -6.35 8.68
N TRP A 77 -0.05 -5.57 9.26
CA TRP A 77 0.01 -4.10 9.21
C TRP A 77 0.72 -3.54 10.44
N HIS A 78 1.50 -2.49 10.26
CA HIS A 78 2.16 -1.83 11.38
C HIS A 78 1.17 -0.97 12.20
N MET A 79 0.40 -1.61 13.09
CA MET A 79 -0.55 -0.98 14.01
C MET A 79 -0.59 -1.70 15.37
N PRO A 80 -1.01 -1.04 16.47
CA PRO A 80 -1.13 -1.70 17.78
C PRO A 80 -2.20 -2.80 17.81
N GLU A 81 -1.96 -3.86 18.60
CA GLU A 81 -2.84 -5.04 18.75
C GLU A 81 -4.31 -4.68 19.07
N LYS A 82 -4.55 -3.60 19.81
CA LYS A 82 -5.92 -3.16 20.12
C LYS A 82 -6.76 -2.90 18.86
N TYR A 83 -6.15 -2.46 17.75
CA TYR A 83 -6.84 -2.19 16.48
C TYR A 83 -7.11 -3.48 15.68
N TYR A 84 -6.26 -4.49 15.83
CA TYR A 84 -6.45 -5.83 15.25
C TYR A 84 -7.73 -6.52 15.75
N GLN A 85 -8.14 -6.18 16.98
CA GLN A 85 -9.27 -6.80 17.67
C GLN A 85 -10.58 -5.98 17.57
N ILE A 86 -10.54 -4.81 16.92
CA ILE A 86 -11.75 -3.99 16.75
C ILE A 86 -12.74 -4.72 15.85
N ASN A 87 -13.97 -4.88 16.36
CA ASN A 87 -15.12 -5.24 15.55
C ASN A 87 -15.53 -4.01 14.73
N VAL A 88 -15.04 -3.95 13.49
CA VAL A 88 -15.25 -2.81 12.59
C VAL A 88 -16.74 -2.59 12.32
N LEU A 89 -17.54 -3.65 12.15
CA LEU A 89 -18.98 -3.52 11.91
C LEU A 89 -19.66 -2.83 13.10
N GLN A 90 -19.41 -3.32 14.32
CA GLN A 90 -20.00 -2.71 15.52
C GLN A 90 -19.53 -1.25 15.67
N TRP A 91 -18.24 -1.00 15.47
CA TRP A 91 -17.67 0.34 15.55
C TRP A 91 -18.33 1.33 14.58
N LEU A 92 -18.64 0.89 13.35
CA LEU A 92 -19.33 1.71 12.36
C LEU A 92 -20.82 1.90 12.72
N LEU A 93 -21.50 0.86 13.18
CA LEU A 93 -22.91 0.93 13.58
C LEU A 93 -23.12 1.88 14.77
N ASP A 94 -22.19 1.91 15.72
CA ASP A 94 -22.22 2.81 16.88
C ASP A 94 -22.07 4.29 16.49
N LYS A 95 -21.55 4.57 15.27
CA LYS A 95 -21.42 5.94 14.73
C LYS A 95 -22.61 6.38 13.89
N CYS A 96 -23.51 5.47 13.54
CA CYS A 96 -24.71 5.77 12.76
C CYS A 96 -25.81 6.39 13.65
N GLN A 97 -26.52 7.37 13.12
CA GLN A 97 -27.63 8.05 13.79
C GLN A 97 -28.99 7.50 13.36
N ASN A 98 -29.11 7.12 12.08
CA ASN A 98 -30.38 6.72 11.47
C ASN A 98 -30.34 5.28 10.96
N ASP A 99 -31.52 4.67 10.76
CA ASP A 99 -31.61 3.30 10.25
C ASP A 99 -31.18 3.18 8.77
N GLU A 100 -31.35 4.25 7.98
CA GLU A 100 -30.82 4.33 6.61
C GLU A 100 -29.29 4.22 6.57
N GLU A 101 -28.61 4.92 7.50
CA GLU A 101 -27.16 4.87 7.64
C GLU A 101 -26.69 3.47 8.05
N LYS A 102 -27.38 2.82 8.99
CA LYS A 102 -27.07 1.45 9.40
C LYS A 102 -27.22 0.47 8.25
N MET A 103 -28.29 0.58 7.46
CA MET A 103 -28.51 -0.27 6.29
C MET A 103 -27.40 -0.08 5.24
N ARG A 104 -26.99 1.17 5.01
CA ARG A 104 -25.85 1.48 4.13
C ARG A 104 -24.55 0.86 4.64
N VAL A 105 -24.21 1.06 5.91
CA VAL A 105 -23.01 0.44 6.53
C VAL A 105 -23.01 -1.07 6.37
N GLN A 106 -24.13 -1.74 6.66
CA GLN A 106 -24.21 -3.21 6.53
C GLN A 106 -23.98 -3.67 5.09
N THR A 107 -24.57 -2.96 4.11
CA THR A 107 -24.41 -3.27 2.69
C THR A 107 -22.95 -3.10 2.24
N GLU A 108 -22.31 -1.99 2.60
CA GLU A 108 -20.92 -1.74 2.25
C GLU A 108 -19.97 -2.70 2.97
N TYR A 109 -20.20 -2.95 4.27
CA TYR A 109 -19.39 -3.86 5.06
C TYR A 109 -19.40 -5.28 4.50
N ALA A 110 -20.56 -5.77 4.04
CA ALA A 110 -20.65 -7.06 3.36
C ALA A 110 -19.79 -7.13 2.08
N LEU A 111 -19.63 -6.02 1.34
CA LEU A 111 -18.72 -5.96 0.18
C LEU A 111 -17.25 -6.00 0.62
N PHE A 112 -16.88 -5.29 1.68
CA PHE A 112 -15.54 -5.34 2.24
C PHE A 112 -15.18 -6.72 2.79
N GLU A 113 -16.12 -7.42 3.42
CA GLU A 113 -15.95 -8.78 3.91
C GLU A 113 -15.74 -9.78 2.76
N LYS A 114 -16.56 -9.71 1.70
CA LYS A 114 -16.39 -10.52 0.49
C LYS A 114 -15.02 -10.36 -0.16
N LYS A 115 -14.44 -9.14 -0.11
CA LYS A 115 -13.10 -8.83 -0.63
C LYS A 115 -11.97 -9.02 0.38
N LYS A 116 -12.25 -9.50 1.60
CA LYS A 116 -11.28 -9.68 2.69
C LYS A 116 -10.54 -8.39 3.09
N PHE A 117 -11.19 -7.23 2.96
CA PHE A 117 -10.62 -5.92 3.27
C PHE A 117 -10.91 -5.42 4.69
N VAL A 118 -11.46 -6.26 5.56
CA VAL A 118 -11.75 -5.91 6.96
C VAL A 118 -10.48 -5.43 7.68
N ARG A 119 -9.32 -6.04 7.40
CA ARG A 119 -8.03 -5.64 7.98
C ARG A 119 -7.60 -4.24 7.56
N VAL A 120 -7.87 -3.87 6.31
CA VAL A 120 -7.61 -2.52 5.79
C VAL A 120 -8.50 -1.50 6.51
N LEU A 121 -9.77 -1.82 6.79
CA LEU A 121 -10.64 -0.94 7.56
C LEU A 121 -10.13 -0.74 9.00
N GLN A 122 -9.64 -1.80 9.66
CA GLN A 122 -9.00 -1.70 10.99
C GLN A 122 -7.80 -0.75 10.96
N PHE A 123 -6.94 -0.89 9.94
CA PHE A 123 -5.80 0.00 9.74
C PHE A 123 -6.23 1.45 9.48
N LEU A 124 -7.28 1.69 8.69
CA LEU A 124 -7.76 3.04 8.41
C LEU A 124 -8.30 3.74 9.67
N ILE A 125 -8.94 3.00 10.58
CA ILE A 125 -9.33 3.52 11.90
C ILE A 125 -8.08 3.96 12.68
N TYR A 126 -7.07 3.09 12.76
CA TYR A 126 -5.80 3.42 13.42
C TYR A 126 -5.10 4.63 12.79
N PHE A 127 -5.04 4.69 11.47
CA PHE A 127 -4.38 5.76 10.73
C PHE A 127 -5.04 7.10 11.04
N VAL A 128 -6.37 7.17 10.92
CA VAL A 128 -7.13 8.40 11.18
C VAL A 128 -7.05 8.81 12.65
N ASP A 129 -7.12 7.87 13.59
CA ASP A 129 -6.94 8.14 15.03
C ASP A 129 -5.55 8.71 15.32
N THR A 130 -4.51 8.14 14.69
CA THR A 130 -3.12 8.59 14.85
C THR A 130 -2.93 10.00 14.31
N LEU A 131 -3.49 10.30 13.13
CA LEU A 131 -3.43 11.64 12.56
C LEU A 131 -4.15 12.66 13.45
N ARG A 132 -5.34 12.33 13.97
CA ARG A 132 -6.07 13.17 14.95
C ARG A 132 -5.25 13.40 16.22
N ALA A 133 -4.69 12.35 16.80
CA ALA A 133 -3.91 12.43 18.03
C ALA A 133 -2.66 13.32 17.87
N ASN A 134 -2.10 13.39 16.67
CA ASN A 134 -0.94 14.22 16.33
C ASN A 134 -1.32 15.57 15.70
N ASN A 135 -2.60 15.94 15.68
CA ASN A 135 -3.10 17.18 15.05
C ASN A 135 -2.66 17.36 13.58
N VAL A 136 -2.50 16.24 12.85
CA VAL A 136 -2.16 16.28 11.42
C VAL A 136 -3.45 16.50 10.64
N VAL A 137 -3.41 17.44 9.69
CA VAL A 137 -4.54 17.72 8.80
C VAL A 137 -4.39 16.88 7.52
N TRP A 138 -5.47 16.26 7.07
CA TRP A 138 -5.55 15.57 5.78
C TRP A 138 -6.71 16.10 4.93
N GLY A 139 -6.62 15.84 3.63
CA GLY A 139 -7.58 16.32 2.64
C GLY A 139 -9.00 15.76 2.83
N VAL A 140 -9.96 16.38 2.16
CA VAL A 140 -11.40 16.05 2.28
C VAL A 140 -11.81 14.73 1.61
N GLY A 141 -10.90 14.05 0.92
CA GLY A 141 -11.13 12.84 0.13
C GLY A 141 -10.97 13.08 -1.38
N ARG A 142 -10.53 12.06 -2.13
CA ARG A 142 -10.40 12.11 -3.61
C ARG A 142 -10.71 10.76 -4.27
N GLY A 143 -11.14 10.82 -5.52
CA GLY A 143 -11.44 9.63 -6.32
C GLY A 143 -12.69 8.88 -5.83
N SER A 144 -12.83 7.62 -6.24
CA SER A 144 -13.99 6.78 -5.93
C SER A 144 -14.13 6.44 -4.44
N SER A 145 -13.07 6.60 -3.64
CA SER A 145 -13.11 6.39 -2.18
C SER A 145 -14.18 7.23 -1.46
N VAL A 146 -14.56 8.37 -2.05
CA VAL A 146 -15.57 9.29 -1.52
C VAL A 146 -16.99 8.69 -1.53
N ALA A 147 -17.24 7.66 -2.34
CA ALA A 147 -18.53 7.01 -2.45
C ALA A 147 -18.85 6.05 -1.27
N SER A 148 -17.87 5.77 -0.40
CA SER A 148 -18.05 4.84 0.72
C SER A 148 -18.49 5.54 2.00
N PHE A 149 -19.66 5.15 2.51
CA PHE A 149 -20.15 5.63 3.79
C PHE A 149 -19.34 5.06 4.97
N CYS A 150 -18.82 3.84 4.88
CA CYS A 150 -17.92 3.30 5.91
C CYS A 150 -16.65 4.15 6.05
N LEU A 151 -16.04 4.56 4.93
CA LEU A 151 -14.84 5.42 4.94
C LEU A 151 -15.13 6.84 5.45
N PHE A 152 -16.33 7.35 5.17
CA PHE A 152 -16.83 8.61 5.74
C PHE A 152 -16.90 8.55 7.27
N LEU A 153 -17.51 7.49 7.83
CA LEU A 153 -17.65 7.32 9.28
C LEU A 153 -16.30 7.17 10.00
N ILE A 154 -15.34 6.47 9.38
CA ILE A 154 -13.96 6.40 9.90
C ILE A 154 -13.32 7.80 9.91
N GLY A 155 -13.66 8.63 8.92
CA GLY A 155 -13.14 9.97 8.72
C GLY A 155 -11.95 10.02 7.75
N VAL A 156 -11.83 9.01 6.88
CA VAL A 156 -10.87 8.99 5.77
C VAL A 156 -11.18 10.14 4.80
N HIS A 157 -12.47 10.42 4.58
CA HIS A 157 -12.95 11.58 3.85
C HIS A 157 -14.06 12.30 4.63
N LYS A 158 -14.39 13.52 4.21
CA LYS A 158 -15.36 14.40 4.88
C LYS A 158 -16.63 14.69 4.07
N ILE A 159 -16.76 14.08 2.90
CA ILE A 159 -17.94 14.21 2.02
C ILE A 159 -18.90 13.09 2.38
N ASN A 160 -20.16 13.42 2.69
CA ASN A 160 -21.20 12.43 3.01
C ASN A 160 -21.79 11.86 1.70
N PRO A 161 -21.53 10.58 1.36
CA PRO A 161 -22.01 9.99 0.11
C PRO A 161 -23.52 9.82 0.05
N LEU A 162 -24.23 9.75 1.19
CA LEU A 162 -25.69 9.67 1.22
C LEU A 162 -26.34 10.97 0.73
N LEU A 163 -25.77 12.13 1.07
CA LEU A 163 -26.29 13.42 0.63
C LEU A 163 -26.19 13.61 -0.89
N TYR A 164 -25.18 13.02 -1.51
CA TYR A 164 -24.92 13.11 -2.94
C TYR A 164 -25.36 11.87 -3.72
N ASN A 165 -26.00 10.91 -3.05
CA ASN A 165 -26.45 9.64 -3.61
C ASN A 165 -25.35 8.92 -4.41
N LEU A 166 -24.12 8.90 -3.88
CA LEU A 166 -22.99 8.24 -4.52
C LEU A 166 -23.11 6.73 -4.39
N ASP A 167 -22.81 6.01 -5.47
CA ASP A 167 -22.88 4.56 -5.48
C ASP A 167 -21.55 3.93 -5.03
N ILE A 168 -21.63 3.07 -4.00
CA ILE A 168 -20.48 2.31 -3.51
C ILE A 168 -19.88 1.40 -4.59
N THR A 169 -20.68 0.97 -5.58
CA THR A 169 -20.16 0.14 -6.68
C THR A 169 -19.10 0.85 -7.50
N GLU A 170 -19.03 2.19 -7.49
CA GLU A 170 -17.94 2.93 -8.14
C GLU A 170 -16.58 2.71 -7.45
N PHE A 171 -16.60 2.38 -6.15
CA PHE A 171 -15.39 2.10 -5.37
C PHE A 171 -15.06 0.60 -5.34
N LEU A 172 -16.05 -0.24 -5.04
CA LEU A 172 -15.89 -1.69 -4.87
C LEU A 172 -16.46 -2.48 -6.05
N ARG A 173 -16.02 -2.17 -7.28
CA ARG A 173 -16.36 -2.93 -8.50
C ARG A 173 -15.95 -4.39 -8.43
#